data_AF-A0AAV2TQN0-F1
#
_entry.id   AF-A0AAV2TQN0-F1
#
_cell.length_a   1.000
_cell.length_b   1.000
_cell.length_c   1.000
_cell.angle_alpha   90.00
_cell.angle_beta   90.00
_cell.angle_gamma   90.00
#
_symmetry.space_group_name_H-M   'P 1'
#
loop_
_entity.id
_entity.type
_entity.pdbx_description
1 polymer ?
#
loop_
_entity_poly.entity_id
_entity_poly.type
_entity_poly.pdbx_seq_one_letter_code
_entity_poly.pdbx_strand_id
1 'polypeptide(L)'
;MYCTEHKIRSRLFLTLLVWISVQTPGAHAYEKRLHPEHSLLHPMPSDPNLWNLGGTARFHDGVLNLVPSRSYVAGVAWNGIPVDYCNWELNIAFSIQSNSWYPAEGWALFYTIEPITEVRLDPYTNTMGGPNDYVGIALIYDSHDNFFILESGFPRLYTILLDGSDKYYHYHNGWYQRPYSCHYPCVNDQCKIRFEYWNRGIWRL
;
A
#
# COMPACT_ATOMS: atom_id res chain seq x y z
N MET A 1 12.92 -22.19 -0.74
CA MET A 1 14.09 -22.41 0.15
C MET A 1 13.53 -22.72 1.54
N TYR A 2 13.72 -23.93 2.05
CA TYR A 2 13.05 -24.41 3.27
C TYR A 2 13.83 -24.02 4.53
N CYS A 3 13.15 -23.46 5.55
CA CYS A 3 13.72 -23.26 6.89
C CYS A 3 13.45 -24.50 7.76
N THR A 4 14.50 -25.24 8.15
CA THR A 4 14.42 -26.36 9.10
C THR A 4 14.92 -25.97 10.49
N GLU A 5 14.14 -26.29 11.53
CA GLU A 5 14.46 -26.10 12.94
C GLU A 5 15.35 -27.24 13.49
N HIS A 6 16.34 -26.92 14.34
CA HIS A 6 17.08 -27.89 15.15
C HIS A 6 16.63 -27.83 16.62
N LYS A 7 16.08 -28.94 17.13
CA LYS A 7 15.74 -29.16 18.54
C LYS A 7 17.00 -29.58 19.32
N ILE A 8 17.48 -28.74 20.24
CA ILE A 8 18.57 -29.10 21.17
C ILE A 8 17.97 -29.60 22.48
N ARG A 9 18.27 -30.86 22.85
CA ARG A 9 17.96 -31.44 24.16
C ARG A 9 19.05 -31.09 25.17
N SER A 10 18.67 -30.50 26.30
CA SER A 10 19.56 -30.02 27.37
C SER A 10 20.10 -31.16 28.24
N ARG A 11 21.42 -31.19 28.46
CA ARG A 11 22.09 -31.81 29.62
C ARG A 11 22.82 -30.70 30.37
N LEU A 12 22.59 -30.62 31.68
CA LEU A 12 23.17 -29.63 32.60
C LEU A 12 24.70 -29.55 32.44
N PHE A 13 25.21 -28.37 32.11
CA PHE A 13 26.62 -28.00 32.19
C PHE A 13 26.76 -26.71 32.99
N LEU A 14 27.62 -26.73 34.01
CA LEU A 14 27.98 -25.61 34.87
C LEU A 14 28.67 -24.53 34.03
N THR A 15 28.04 -23.37 33.81
CA THR A 15 28.61 -22.30 32.97
C THR A 15 29.25 -21.20 33.81
N LEU A 16 30.56 -21.05 33.63
CA LEU A 16 31.35 -19.85 33.90
C LEU A 16 30.69 -18.64 33.22
N LEU A 17 30.26 -17.62 33.98
CA LEU A 17 29.69 -16.39 33.45
C LEU A 17 30.80 -15.53 32.82
N VAL A 18 31.18 -15.88 31.59
CA VAL A 18 31.89 -14.97 30.69
C VAL A 18 30.85 -14.00 30.16
N TRP A 19 30.98 -12.73 30.53
CA TRP A 19 30.28 -11.63 29.86
C TRP A 19 30.86 -11.51 28.45
N ILE A 20 30.40 -12.35 27.54
CA ILE A 20 30.51 -12.07 26.11
C ILE A 20 29.51 -10.94 25.89
N SER A 21 30.00 -9.74 25.61
CA SER A 21 29.20 -8.74 24.94
C SER A 21 28.74 -9.34 23.63
N VAL A 22 27.55 -9.95 23.63
CA VAL A 22 26.83 -10.23 22.39
C VAL A 22 26.55 -8.85 21.83
N GLN A 23 27.40 -8.42 20.90
CA GLN A 23 27.04 -7.38 19.97
C GLN A 23 25.76 -7.90 19.32
N THR A 24 24.61 -7.34 19.72
CA THR A 24 23.41 -7.42 18.89
C THR A 24 23.89 -7.04 17.49
N PRO A 25 23.71 -7.90 16.47
CA PRO A 25 24.09 -7.52 15.11
C PRO A 25 23.51 -6.14 14.86
N GLY A 26 24.40 -5.14 14.82
CA GLY A 26 24.00 -3.77 14.55
C GLY A 26 23.18 -3.84 13.27
N ALA A 27 21.99 -3.23 13.30
CA ALA A 27 21.00 -3.19 12.24
C ALA A 27 21.58 -3.72 10.93
N HIS A 28 21.30 -4.99 10.60
CA HIS A 28 21.73 -5.57 9.32
C HIS A 28 21.44 -4.50 8.26
N ALA A 29 22.48 -3.95 7.66
CA ALA A 29 22.33 -2.97 6.60
C ALA A 29 21.70 -3.74 5.45
N TYR A 30 20.37 -3.72 5.39
CA TYR A 30 19.63 -4.37 4.32
C TYR A 30 20.00 -3.64 3.03
N GLU A 31 20.55 -4.38 2.08
CA GLU A 31 20.86 -3.84 0.76
C GLU A 31 19.54 -3.51 0.07
N LYS A 32 19.31 -2.22 -0.22
CA LYS A 32 18.16 -1.79 -1.01
C LYS A 32 18.44 -2.05 -2.47
N ARG A 33 17.61 -2.89 -3.10
CA ARG A 33 17.65 -3.16 -4.53
C ARG A 33 16.41 -2.58 -5.20
N LEU A 34 16.62 -1.85 -6.30
CA LEU A 34 15.52 -1.45 -7.18
C LEU A 34 15.06 -2.67 -7.98
N HIS A 35 13.74 -2.84 -8.06
CA HIS A 35 13.07 -3.89 -8.83
C HIS A 35 12.29 -3.26 -9.99
N PRO A 36 12.90 -3.08 -11.18
CA PRO A 36 12.25 -2.44 -12.33
C PRO A 36 10.95 -3.13 -12.76
N GLU A 37 10.87 -4.44 -12.59
CA GLU A 37 9.70 -5.27 -12.88
C GLU A 37 8.46 -4.90 -12.06
N HIS A 38 8.65 -4.26 -10.91
CA HIS A 38 7.59 -3.79 -10.01
C HIS A 38 7.53 -2.26 -9.94
N SER A 39 8.22 -1.57 -10.85
CA SER A 39 8.39 -0.13 -10.79
C SER A 39 7.81 0.57 -12.01
N LEU A 40 7.29 1.77 -11.78
CA LEU A 40 6.86 2.72 -12.79
C LEU A 40 7.76 3.95 -12.66
N LEU A 41 8.78 4.06 -13.52
CA LEU A 41 9.81 5.11 -13.46
C LEU A 41 9.66 6.10 -14.62
N HIS A 42 9.78 7.39 -14.34
CA HIS A 42 9.70 8.42 -15.37
C HIS A 42 10.97 8.44 -16.26
N PRO A 43 10.83 8.69 -17.57
CA PRO A 43 9.58 8.69 -18.35
C PRO A 43 9.15 7.26 -18.68
N MET A 44 7.92 6.83 -18.29
CA MET A 44 7.50 5.43 -18.45
C MET A 44 7.20 5.09 -19.92
N PRO A 45 7.57 3.89 -20.43
CA PRO A 45 7.96 2.67 -19.71
C PRO A 45 9.38 2.13 -20.00
N SER A 46 9.88 1.26 -19.11
CA SER A 46 10.93 0.25 -19.41
C SER A 46 10.36 -1.05 -19.99
N ASP A 47 9.11 -1.44 -19.66
CA ASP A 47 8.26 -2.36 -20.44
C ASP A 47 6.79 -2.20 -19.96
N PRO A 48 5.88 -1.58 -20.76
CA PRO A 48 4.50 -1.33 -20.34
C PRO A 48 3.68 -2.60 -20.23
N ASN A 49 4.14 -3.72 -20.80
CA ASN A 49 3.43 -5.00 -20.76
C ASN A 49 3.46 -5.65 -19.37
N LEU A 50 4.27 -5.11 -18.44
CA LEU A 50 4.30 -5.55 -17.05
C LEU A 50 3.13 -4.99 -16.22
N TRP A 51 2.42 -3.98 -16.73
CA TRP A 51 1.32 -3.33 -16.01
C TRP A 51 0.00 -3.45 -16.78
N ASN A 52 -0.95 -4.16 -16.19
CA ASN A 52 -2.30 -4.28 -16.70
C ASN A 52 -3.11 -3.04 -16.32
N LEU A 53 -3.55 -2.28 -17.32
CA LEU A 53 -4.41 -1.11 -17.10
C LEU A 53 -5.89 -1.49 -17.25
N GLY A 54 -6.73 -0.91 -16.41
CA GLY A 54 -8.18 -1.05 -16.46
C GLY A 54 -8.92 0.27 -16.20
N GLY A 55 -10.20 0.33 -16.58
CA GLY A 55 -11.02 1.53 -16.46
C GLY A 55 -10.47 2.69 -17.28
N THR A 56 -10.29 3.86 -16.66
CA THR A 56 -9.77 5.05 -17.33
C THR A 56 -8.25 5.20 -17.32
N ALA A 57 -7.53 4.26 -16.70
CA ALA A 57 -6.10 4.34 -16.52
C ALA A 57 -5.36 4.35 -17.87
N ARG A 58 -4.41 5.27 -18.03
CA ARG A 58 -3.60 5.40 -19.25
C ARG A 58 -2.24 6.01 -18.97
N PHE A 59 -1.24 5.58 -19.72
CA PHE A 59 0.04 6.29 -19.80
C PHE A 59 -0.10 7.50 -20.72
N HIS A 60 0.35 8.65 -20.26
CA HIS A 60 0.39 9.89 -21.04
C HIS A 60 1.51 10.78 -20.51
N ASP A 61 2.30 11.38 -21.40
CA ASP A 61 3.40 12.30 -21.07
C ASP A 61 4.38 11.76 -20.01
N GLY A 62 4.69 10.46 -20.08
CA GLY A 62 5.65 9.80 -19.19
C GLY A 62 5.16 9.63 -17.75
N VAL A 63 3.84 9.75 -17.51
CA VAL A 63 3.18 9.48 -16.23
C VAL A 63 1.99 8.52 -16.42
N LEU A 64 1.65 7.79 -15.36
CA LEU A 64 0.41 7.01 -15.28
C LEU A 64 -0.71 7.92 -14.77
N ASN A 65 -1.72 8.16 -15.61
CA ASN A 65 -2.95 8.85 -15.20
C ASN A 65 -4.03 7.80 -14.90
N LEU A 66 -4.41 7.64 -13.64
CA LEU A 66 -5.47 6.71 -13.23
C LEU A 66 -6.85 7.20 -13.65
N VAL A 67 -7.16 8.47 -13.36
CA VAL A 67 -8.45 9.10 -13.63
C VAL A 67 -8.28 10.49 -14.26
N PRO A 68 -9.13 10.88 -15.21
CA PRO A 68 -9.25 12.28 -15.61
C PRO A 68 -10.03 13.09 -14.56
N SER A 69 -9.98 14.43 -14.64
CA SER A 69 -10.85 15.32 -13.86
C SER A 69 -12.30 15.26 -14.40
N ARG A 70 -12.98 14.14 -14.15
CA ARG A 70 -14.39 13.88 -14.48
C ARG A 70 -15.03 13.11 -13.33
N SER A 71 -16.34 13.26 -13.15
CA SER A 71 -17.08 12.53 -12.12
C SER A 71 -17.32 11.08 -12.53
N TYR A 72 -17.51 10.20 -11.53
CA TYR A 72 -17.93 8.79 -11.71
C TYR A 72 -17.02 7.98 -12.64
N VAL A 73 -15.71 8.14 -12.49
CA VAL A 73 -14.71 7.36 -13.21
C VAL A 73 -13.72 6.75 -12.23
N ALA A 74 -13.20 5.59 -12.59
CA ALA A 74 -12.13 4.94 -11.86
C ALA A 74 -11.21 4.25 -12.87
N GLY A 75 -9.96 4.10 -12.47
CA GLY A 75 -8.94 3.43 -13.26
C GLY A 75 -8.01 2.67 -12.33
N VAL A 76 -7.47 1.58 -12.84
CA VAL A 76 -6.57 0.70 -12.11
C VAL A 76 -5.33 0.43 -12.96
N ALA A 77 -4.18 0.34 -12.31
CA ALA A 77 -2.97 -0.19 -12.90
C ALA A 77 -2.45 -1.29 -11.98
N TRP A 78 -2.28 -2.48 -12.53
CA TRP A 78 -1.91 -3.66 -11.78
C TRP A 78 -0.60 -4.26 -12.29
N ASN A 79 0.36 -4.45 -11.41
CA ASN A 79 1.61 -5.13 -11.73
C ASN A 79 1.32 -6.62 -12.03
N GLY A 80 1.72 -7.09 -13.21
CA GLY A 80 1.50 -8.45 -13.70
C GLY A 80 2.42 -9.50 -13.07
N ILE A 81 3.47 -9.09 -12.36
CA ILE A 81 4.42 -10.00 -11.71
C ILE A 81 4.19 -9.98 -10.19
N PRO A 82 3.88 -11.13 -9.55
CA PRO A 82 3.75 -11.20 -8.09
C PRO A 82 5.01 -10.73 -7.36
N VAL A 83 4.81 -10.07 -6.21
CA VAL A 83 5.90 -9.63 -5.33
C VAL A 83 6.06 -10.67 -4.22
N ASP A 84 7.19 -11.37 -4.18
CA ASP A 84 7.48 -12.46 -3.23
C ASP A 84 8.50 -12.07 -2.14
N TYR A 85 8.74 -10.78 -1.95
CA TYR A 85 9.70 -10.26 -0.96
C TYR A 85 9.11 -10.17 0.45
N CYS A 86 9.82 -10.74 1.44
CA CYS A 86 9.46 -10.64 2.86
C CYS A 86 9.59 -9.21 3.42
N ASN A 87 10.43 -8.39 2.81
CA ASN A 87 10.64 -7.00 3.18
C ASN A 87 10.69 -6.18 1.90
N TRP A 88 9.98 -5.06 1.86
CA TRP A 88 9.95 -4.21 0.69
C TRP A 88 9.71 -2.75 1.06
N GLU A 89 10.09 -1.86 0.15
CA GLU A 89 9.88 -0.43 0.23
C GLU A 89 9.33 0.06 -1.10
N LEU A 90 8.26 0.85 -1.04
CA LEU A 90 7.69 1.57 -2.17
C LEU A 90 7.90 3.06 -1.98
N ASN A 91 8.45 3.70 -3.00
CA ASN A 91 8.57 5.16 -3.08
C ASN A 91 7.55 5.64 -4.12
N ILE A 92 6.50 6.31 -3.66
CA ILE A 92 5.35 6.73 -4.47
C ILE A 92 5.43 8.23 -4.64
N ALA A 93 5.52 8.69 -5.89
CA ALA A 93 5.35 10.09 -6.24
C ALA A 93 4.03 10.25 -7.00
N PHE A 94 3.17 11.14 -6.55
CA PHE A 94 1.85 11.35 -7.16
C PHE A 94 1.45 12.83 -7.08
N SER A 95 0.42 13.19 -7.83
CA SER A 95 -0.26 14.47 -7.69
C SER A 95 -1.76 14.27 -7.92
N ILE A 96 -2.56 15.05 -7.21
CA ILE A 96 -4.00 15.13 -7.42
C ILE A 96 -4.29 16.58 -7.78
N GLN A 97 -4.81 16.79 -8.98
CA GLN A 97 -5.13 18.12 -9.50
C GLN A 97 -6.65 18.31 -9.49
N SER A 98 -7.13 19.34 -8.81
CA SER A 98 -8.53 19.66 -8.66
C SER A 98 -8.76 21.17 -8.64
N ASN A 99 -9.68 21.62 -9.49
CA ASN A 99 -10.25 22.96 -9.44
C ASN A 99 -11.43 23.08 -8.47
N SER A 100 -11.90 21.95 -7.92
CA SER A 100 -12.96 21.93 -6.91
C SER A 100 -12.41 22.34 -5.55
N TRP A 101 -13.16 23.15 -4.82
CA TRP A 101 -12.92 23.44 -3.41
C TRP A 101 -13.08 22.20 -2.52
N TYR A 102 -13.75 21.16 -3.03
CA TYR A 102 -13.97 19.89 -2.37
C TYR A 102 -13.54 18.74 -3.30
N PRO A 103 -12.25 18.36 -3.30
CA PRO A 103 -11.71 17.28 -4.14
C PRO A 103 -12.18 15.90 -3.66
N ALA A 104 -12.48 15.01 -4.60
CA ALA A 104 -12.93 13.64 -4.31
C ALA A 104 -12.50 12.68 -5.43
N GLU A 105 -12.35 11.38 -5.19
CA GLU A 105 -12.37 10.69 -3.89
C GLU A 105 -10.94 10.50 -3.34
N GLY A 106 -10.00 10.09 -4.19
CA GLY A 106 -8.64 9.76 -3.79
C GLY A 106 -8.03 8.63 -4.63
N TRP A 107 -7.10 7.87 -4.05
CA TRP A 107 -6.52 6.66 -4.65
C TRP A 107 -6.16 5.64 -3.58
N ALA A 108 -6.02 4.38 -3.99
CA ALA A 108 -5.51 3.31 -3.16
C ALA A 108 -4.34 2.58 -3.85
N LEU A 109 -3.33 2.23 -3.07
CA LEU A 109 -2.32 1.24 -3.45
C LEU A 109 -2.63 -0.05 -2.70
N PHE A 110 -2.71 -1.15 -3.44
CA PHE A 110 -3.01 -2.47 -2.90
C PHE A 110 -1.77 -3.35 -2.90
N TYR A 111 -1.60 -4.08 -1.81
CA TYR A 111 -0.71 -5.24 -1.71
C TYR A 111 -1.57 -6.41 -1.22
N THR A 112 -2.04 -7.22 -2.18
CA THR A 112 -3.08 -8.22 -1.96
C THR A 112 -2.67 -9.58 -2.52
N ILE A 113 -3.30 -10.64 -2.01
CA ILE A 113 -3.08 -12.01 -2.49
C ILE A 113 -3.62 -12.18 -3.91
N GLU A 114 -4.81 -11.62 -4.18
CA GLU A 114 -5.44 -11.68 -5.49
C GLU A 114 -5.20 -10.39 -6.29
N PRO A 115 -5.02 -10.49 -7.63
CA PRO A 115 -4.92 -9.34 -8.51
C PRO A 115 -6.17 -8.45 -8.50
N ILE A 116 -5.99 -7.14 -8.30
CA ILE A 116 -7.06 -6.17 -8.48
C ILE A 116 -7.12 -5.74 -9.94
N THR A 117 -7.97 -6.41 -10.72
CA THR A 117 -8.14 -6.14 -12.16
C THR A 117 -9.49 -5.50 -12.50
N GLU A 118 -10.43 -5.55 -11.57
CA GLU A 118 -11.77 -4.98 -11.73
C GLU A 118 -11.85 -3.56 -11.21
N VAL A 119 -12.60 -2.72 -11.93
CA VAL A 119 -12.96 -1.38 -11.47
C VAL A 119 -14.39 -1.38 -10.95
N ARG A 120 -14.59 -0.89 -9.73
CA ARG A 120 -15.89 -0.76 -9.08
C ARG A 120 -16.19 0.69 -8.76
N LEU A 121 -17.35 1.18 -9.18
CA LEU A 121 -17.80 2.55 -8.92
C LEU A 121 -18.89 2.63 -7.84
N ASP A 122 -19.51 1.51 -7.50
CA ASP A 122 -20.56 1.48 -6.50
C ASP A 122 -19.94 1.68 -5.10
N PRO A 123 -20.35 2.71 -4.33
CA PRO A 123 -19.80 3.04 -3.01
C PRO A 123 -19.94 1.92 -1.97
N TYR A 124 -20.84 0.96 -2.16
CA TYR A 124 -21.01 -0.20 -1.29
C TYR A 124 -20.06 -1.36 -1.62
N THR A 125 -19.36 -1.31 -2.75
CA THR A 125 -18.55 -2.43 -3.25
C THR A 125 -17.11 -2.06 -3.58
N ASN A 126 -16.72 -0.79 -3.38
CA ASN A 126 -15.41 -0.29 -3.78
C ASN A 126 -14.55 0.28 -2.66
N THR A 127 -13.24 0.22 -2.90
CA THR A 127 -12.17 0.92 -2.18
C THR A 127 -11.39 1.74 -3.19
N MET A 128 -11.73 3.02 -3.35
CA MET A 128 -11.07 3.93 -4.30
C MET A 128 -11.02 3.38 -5.74
N GLY A 129 -12.11 2.76 -6.20
CA GLY A 129 -12.19 2.14 -7.51
C GLY A 129 -11.80 0.66 -7.58
N GLY A 130 -11.12 0.11 -6.56
CA GLY A 130 -10.87 -1.32 -6.40
C GLY A 130 -11.99 -2.04 -5.64
N PRO A 131 -11.93 -3.37 -5.43
CA PRO A 131 -12.86 -4.12 -4.60
C PRO A 131 -12.74 -3.73 -3.13
N ASN A 132 -13.82 -3.91 -2.37
CA ASN A 132 -13.83 -3.64 -0.93
C ASN A 132 -13.66 -4.88 -0.05
N ASP A 133 -13.51 -6.06 -0.63
CA ASP A 133 -13.44 -7.37 0.02
C ASP A 133 -12.10 -8.10 -0.25
N TYR A 134 -11.03 -7.34 -0.45
CA TYR A 134 -9.70 -7.89 -0.73
C TYR A 134 -9.08 -8.60 0.49
N VAL A 135 -8.11 -9.46 0.23
CA VAL A 135 -7.22 -10.03 1.26
C VAL A 135 -5.85 -9.39 1.14
N GLY A 136 -5.48 -8.54 2.10
CA GLY A 136 -4.20 -7.83 2.10
C GLY A 136 -4.26 -6.43 2.73
N ILE A 137 -3.41 -5.54 2.23
CA ILE A 137 -3.23 -4.16 2.72
C ILE A 137 -3.60 -3.20 1.60
N ALA A 138 -4.40 -2.18 1.92
CA ALA A 138 -4.54 -0.98 1.09
C ALA A 138 -3.94 0.23 1.82
N LEU A 139 -3.08 0.99 1.14
CA LEU A 139 -2.72 2.35 1.51
C LEU A 139 -3.65 3.29 0.76
N ILE A 140 -4.44 4.07 1.49
CA ILE A 140 -5.50 4.92 0.94
C ILE A 140 -5.13 6.38 1.20
N TYR A 141 -5.06 7.15 0.12
CA TYR A 141 -5.14 8.60 0.17
C TYR A 141 -6.59 9.00 -0.09
N ASP A 142 -7.21 9.64 0.87
CA ASP A 142 -8.61 10.01 0.85
C ASP A 142 -8.72 11.53 0.93
N SER A 143 -9.25 12.17 -0.11
CA SER A 143 -9.38 13.63 -0.15
C SER A 143 -10.74 14.12 0.35
N HIS A 144 -11.68 13.23 0.63
CA HIS A 144 -13.08 13.56 0.87
C HIS A 144 -13.58 13.05 2.22
N ASP A 145 -14.39 13.85 2.92
CA ASP A 145 -15.00 13.43 4.18
C ASP A 145 -16.44 12.98 3.93
N ASN A 146 -16.63 11.68 3.66
CA ASN A 146 -17.94 11.10 3.36
C ASN A 146 -18.85 11.08 4.59
N PHE A 147 -18.27 11.15 5.79
CA PHE A 147 -19.01 11.06 7.05
C PHE A 147 -19.41 12.44 7.60
N PHE A 148 -18.83 13.54 7.09
CA PHE A 148 -19.08 14.94 7.50
C PHE A 148 -18.98 15.23 9.01
N ILE A 149 -18.47 14.29 9.80
CA ILE A 149 -18.37 14.33 11.26
C ILE A 149 -16.90 14.45 11.69
N LEU A 150 -15.94 14.25 10.79
CA LEU A 150 -14.52 14.20 11.12
C LEU A 150 -13.85 15.59 11.15
N GLU A 151 -14.66 16.65 11.30
CA GLU A 151 -14.33 18.07 11.43
C GLU A 151 -12.82 18.35 11.29
N SER A 152 -12.41 18.79 10.08
CA SER A 152 -11.08 19.32 9.69
C SER A 152 -9.94 18.36 9.32
N GLY A 153 -10.16 17.05 9.29
CA GLY A 153 -9.07 16.08 9.13
C GLY A 153 -8.55 15.75 7.72
N PHE A 154 -9.25 16.12 6.65
CA PHE A 154 -8.96 15.68 5.27
C PHE A 154 -8.18 16.72 4.48
N PRO A 155 -7.36 16.32 3.48
CA PRO A 155 -7.10 14.94 3.04
C PRO A 155 -6.34 14.09 4.08
N ARG A 156 -6.52 12.77 4.01
CA ARG A 156 -5.88 11.80 4.92
C ARG A 156 -5.15 10.71 4.16
N LEU A 157 -4.11 10.20 4.80
CA LEU A 157 -3.44 8.97 4.41
C LEU A 157 -3.64 7.95 5.52
N TYR A 158 -4.12 6.76 5.18
CA TYR A 158 -4.33 5.68 6.14
C TYR A 158 -4.19 4.32 5.49
N THR A 159 -4.01 3.28 6.31
CA THR A 159 -3.99 1.90 5.84
C THR A 159 -5.28 1.19 6.25
N ILE A 160 -5.68 0.20 5.46
CA ILE A 160 -6.76 -0.73 5.77
C ILE A 160 -6.24 -2.14 5.53
N LEU A 161 -6.38 -3.01 6.52
CA LEU A 161 -6.06 -4.42 6.42
C LEU A 161 -7.36 -5.21 6.40
N LEU A 162 -7.51 -6.08 5.41
CA LEU A 162 -8.66 -6.97 5.28
C LEU A 162 -8.16 -8.41 5.10
N ASP A 163 -8.91 -9.35 5.66
CA ASP A 163 -8.68 -10.79 5.56
C ASP A 163 -9.69 -11.51 4.64
N GLY A 164 -10.56 -10.73 3.98
CA GLY A 164 -11.65 -11.22 3.14
C GLY A 164 -12.96 -11.54 3.88
N SER A 165 -12.98 -11.50 5.22
CA SER A 165 -14.21 -11.69 6.01
C SER A 165 -15.01 -10.39 6.18
N ASP A 166 -14.31 -9.26 6.17
CA ASP A 166 -14.87 -7.91 6.27
C ASP A 166 -14.77 -7.14 4.95
N LYS A 167 -15.56 -6.07 4.84
CA LYS A 167 -15.56 -5.17 3.69
C LYS A 167 -15.15 -3.77 4.11
N TYR A 168 -14.38 -3.06 3.30
CA TYR A 168 -14.12 -1.64 3.52
C TYR A 168 -15.41 -0.82 3.47
N TYR A 169 -15.65 -0.01 4.51
CA TYR A 169 -16.82 0.86 4.65
C TYR A 169 -16.51 2.27 4.13
N HIS A 170 -16.66 2.46 2.82
CA HIS A 170 -16.37 3.72 2.15
C HIS A 170 -17.20 4.91 2.67
N TYR A 171 -18.49 4.72 2.96
CA TYR A 171 -19.37 5.77 3.52
C TYR A 171 -18.87 6.37 4.84
N HIS A 172 -18.00 5.67 5.57
CA HIS A 172 -17.42 6.14 6.83
C HIS A 172 -15.90 6.34 6.70
N ASN A 173 -15.35 6.43 5.49
CA ASN A 173 -13.91 6.55 5.22
C ASN A 173 -13.08 5.50 5.97
N GLY A 174 -13.61 4.28 6.11
CA GLY A 174 -12.99 3.19 6.87
C GLY A 174 -12.73 3.53 8.35
N TRP A 175 -13.51 4.43 8.97
CA TRP A 175 -13.27 4.96 10.33
C TRP A 175 -13.01 3.86 11.37
N TYR A 176 -13.78 2.78 11.32
CA TYR A 176 -13.67 1.66 12.27
C TYR A 176 -12.59 0.63 11.88
N GLN A 177 -11.95 0.80 10.72
CA GLN A 177 -11.07 -0.20 10.08
C GLN A 177 -9.64 0.27 9.89
N ARG A 178 -9.37 1.56 10.13
CA ARG A 178 -8.06 2.18 9.95
C ARG A 178 -7.22 2.08 11.24
N PRO A 179 -6.21 1.19 11.33
CA PRO A 179 -5.37 1.11 12.52
C PRO A 179 -4.51 2.36 12.72
N TYR A 180 -4.12 3.01 11.62
CA TYR A 180 -3.29 4.22 11.64
C TYR A 180 -3.74 5.19 10.55
N SER A 181 -3.73 6.48 10.87
CA SER A 181 -4.05 7.55 9.92
C SER A 181 -3.29 8.84 10.25
N CYS A 182 -3.02 9.66 9.25
CA CYS A 182 -2.53 11.02 9.42
C CYS A 182 -3.23 11.99 8.47
N HIS A 183 -3.26 13.27 8.84
CA HIS A 183 -3.61 14.34 7.92
C HIS A 183 -2.46 14.54 6.92
N TYR A 184 -2.75 14.55 5.63
CA TYR A 184 -1.73 14.68 4.57
C TYR A 184 -2.24 15.62 3.46
N PRO A 185 -2.20 16.94 3.67
CA PRO A 185 -2.73 17.92 2.73
C PRO A 185 -1.78 18.07 1.54
N CYS A 186 -2.16 17.53 0.39
CA CYS A 186 -1.28 17.51 -0.79
C CYS A 186 -2.03 17.59 -2.13
N VAL A 187 -3.32 17.97 -2.11
CA VAL A 187 -4.07 18.28 -3.33
C VAL A 187 -3.51 19.54 -3.97
N ASN A 188 -3.41 19.56 -5.30
CA ASN A 188 -2.79 20.58 -6.15
C ASN A 188 -1.26 20.72 -5.99
N ASP A 189 -0.62 19.79 -5.31
CA ASP A 189 0.83 19.72 -5.14
C ASP A 189 1.41 18.38 -5.63
N GLN A 190 2.74 18.28 -5.67
CA GLN A 190 3.46 17.02 -5.88
C GLN A 190 3.75 16.37 -4.52
N CYS A 191 3.22 15.17 -4.33
CA CYS A 191 3.32 14.41 -3.08
C CYS A 191 4.32 13.26 -3.21
N LYS A 192 4.95 12.90 -2.08
CA LYS A 192 5.87 11.77 -2.00
C LYS A 192 5.62 10.96 -0.73
N ILE A 193 5.43 9.66 -0.89
CA ILE A 193 5.25 8.71 0.22
C ILE A 193 6.33 7.64 0.12
N ARG A 194 6.93 7.29 1.25
CA ARG A 194 7.71 6.07 1.41
C ARG A 194 6.89 5.10 2.26
N PHE A 195 6.55 3.96 1.69
CA PHE A 195 5.76 2.93 2.35
C PHE A 195 6.58 1.64 2.46
N GLU A 196 6.78 1.17 3.68
CA GLU A 196 7.68 0.06 3.97
C GLU A 196 6.93 -1.07 4.68
N TYR A 197 7.23 -2.29 4.28
CA TYR A 197 6.84 -3.49 5.00
C TYR A 197 8.09 -4.25 5.43
N TRP A 198 8.16 -4.55 6.73
CA TRP A 198 9.25 -5.29 7.33
C TRP A 198 8.69 -6.47 8.10
N ASN A 199 8.97 -7.69 7.63
CA ASN A 199 8.69 -8.88 8.41
C ASN A 199 9.67 -8.96 9.58
N ARG A 200 9.20 -8.54 10.76
CA ARG A 200 10.00 -8.57 12.00
C ARG A 200 10.02 -9.94 12.67
N GLY A 201 9.37 -10.97 12.11
CA GLY A 201 9.41 -12.35 12.63
C GLY A 201 8.81 -12.56 14.02
N ILE A 202 8.10 -11.57 14.57
CA ILE A 202 7.61 -11.59 15.97
C ILE A 202 6.23 -12.26 16.09
N TRP A 203 5.52 -12.51 14.98
CA TRP A 203 4.25 -13.24 14.99
C TRP A 203 4.21 -14.25 13.84
N ARG A 204 4.18 -15.53 14.19
CA ARG A 204 3.64 -16.59 13.33
C ARG A 204 2.15 -16.68 13.71
N LEU A 205 1.24 -16.46 12.76
CA LEU A 205 -0.16 -16.86 12.91
C LEU A 205 -0.24 -18.39 12.97
#